data_AF-A0A958DJT8-F1
#
_entry.id   AF-A0A958DJT8-F1
#
_cell.length_a   1.000
_cell.length_b   1.000
_cell.length_c   1.000
_cell.angle_alpha   90.00
_cell.angle_beta   90.00
_cell.angle_gamma   90.00
#
_symmetry.space_group_name_H-M   'P 1'
#
loop_
_entity.id
_entity.type
_entity.pdbx_description
1 polymer ?
#
loop_
_entity_poly.entity_id
_entity_poly.type
_entity_poly.pdbx_seq_one_letter_code
_entity_poly.pdbx_strand_id
1 'polypeptide(L)'
;MKFLLNGQSRTYDGDPERPLLHYLREAEGIISPKDGCAPQAACGCCAVELNGKAVLSCVITMAKVEGGEVTTIEGLSEVEQARFANAFLEKGGVQCGFCIPGIVMQAKVLIDHHPDPTRQEVQKALTPHLCRCTGYKKIEDAILYAAESAREDKTIPAPSDNGGGVGARLAKYDSYNVVLGRRPYVDDMRLPGLRYGALKFSDHPRARVQRIDTQAAAQLPGVLRVFTAADIPGERYTGLIVQDWPVMVAEGEETRYIGDVLAAVVAESEEIARQATALIEVDYEVLPPLSDM
;
A
#
# COMPACT_ATOMS: atom_id res chain seq x y z
N MET A 1 20.61 -13.57 9.60
CA MET A 1 21.28 -12.45 8.91
C MET A 1 21.35 -11.20 9.78
N LYS A 2 22.39 -10.39 9.60
CA LYS A 2 22.57 -9.10 10.31
C LYS A 2 22.66 -7.96 9.30
N PHE A 3 22.11 -6.80 9.64
CA PHE A 3 22.13 -5.59 8.80
C PHE A 3 21.87 -4.36 9.69
N LEU A 4 21.95 -3.17 9.11
CA LEU A 4 21.58 -1.91 9.75
C LEU A 4 20.21 -1.45 9.24
N LEU A 5 19.33 -1.04 10.15
CA LEU A 5 18.05 -0.41 9.85
C LEU A 5 17.98 0.93 10.58
N ASN A 6 17.90 2.02 9.83
CA ASN A 6 17.87 3.39 10.38
C ASN A 6 19.03 3.62 11.37
N GLY A 7 20.24 3.18 10.99
CA GLY A 7 21.45 3.26 11.82
C GLY A 7 21.53 2.26 13.00
N GLN A 8 20.50 1.44 13.22
CA GLN A 8 20.48 0.46 14.32
C GLN A 8 20.75 -0.96 13.81
N SER A 9 21.56 -1.72 14.54
CA SER A 9 21.78 -3.13 14.20
C SER A 9 20.52 -3.96 14.43
N ARG A 10 20.21 -4.80 13.44
CA ARG A 10 19.13 -5.79 13.48
C ARG A 10 19.67 -7.17 13.18
N THR A 11 19.04 -8.18 13.79
CA THR A 11 19.25 -9.59 13.49
C THR A 11 17.91 -10.17 13.07
N TYR A 12 17.89 -10.83 11.92
CA TYR A 12 16.71 -11.50 11.38
C TYR A 12 17.03 -12.99 11.15
N ASP A 13 16.17 -13.87 11.65
CA ASP A 13 16.29 -15.33 11.59
C ASP A 13 15.11 -16.00 10.87
N GLY A 14 14.23 -15.21 10.25
CA GLY A 14 13.10 -15.70 9.46
C GLY A 14 13.48 -16.09 8.02
N ASP A 15 12.45 -16.19 7.17
CA ASP A 15 12.57 -16.61 5.77
C ASP A 15 13.42 -15.62 4.94
N PRO A 16 14.57 -16.05 4.38
CA PRO A 16 15.41 -15.19 3.56
C PRO A 16 14.75 -14.67 2.28
N GLU A 17 13.74 -15.36 1.76
CA GLU A 17 12.97 -14.94 0.58
C GLU A 17 11.82 -13.98 0.91
N ARG A 18 11.58 -13.71 2.20
CA ARG A 18 10.57 -12.73 2.62
C ARG A 18 10.91 -11.35 2.03
N PRO A 19 9.94 -10.62 1.45
CA PRO A 19 10.17 -9.25 0.99
C PRO A 19 10.52 -8.31 2.15
N LEU A 20 11.46 -7.39 1.92
CA LEU A 20 11.86 -6.35 2.86
C LEU A 20 10.65 -5.50 3.29
N LEU A 21 9.72 -5.20 2.38
CA LEU A 21 8.50 -4.47 2.73
C LEU A 21 7.70 -5.17 3.84
N HIS A 22 7.55 -6.49 3.74
CA HIS A 22 6.82 -7.28 4.72
C HIS A 22 7.53 -7.25 6.08
N TYR A 23 8.86 -7.44 6.09
CA TYR A 23 9.65 -7.33 7.32
C TYR A 23 9.51 -5.94 7.98
N LEU A 24 9.67 -4.86 7.20
CA LEU A 24 9.57 -3.49 7.72
C LEU A 24 8.20 -3.23 8.35
N ARG A 25 7.11 -3.62 7.67
CA ARG A 25 5.75 -3.33 8.12
C ARG A 25 5.30 -4.25 9.26
N GLU A 26 5.49 -5.56 9.11
CA GLU A 26 4.92 -6.54 10.04
C GLU A 26 5.83 -6.86 11.23
N ALA A 27 7.14 -6.88 11.05
CA ALA A 27 8.07 -7.20 12.14
C ALA A 27 8.55 -5.95 12.88
N GLU A 28 8.86 -4.87 12.16
CA GLU A 28 9.39 -3.63 12.78
C GLU A 28 8.31 -2.56 13.03
N GLY A 29 7.10 -2.73 12.48
CA GLY A 29 6.03 -1.73 12.62
C GLY A 29 6.29 -0.42 11.86
N ILE A 30 7.22 -0.42 10.91
CA ILE A 30 7.58 0.73 10.08
C ILE A 30 6.57 0.84 8.94
N ILE A 31 5.67 1.81 9.06
CA ILE A 31 4.55 1.99 8.14
C ILE A 31 4.81 3.04 7.05
N SER A 32 5.94 3.77 7.07
CA SER A 32 6.20 4.78 6.04
C SER A 32 6.28 4.19 4.62
N PRO A 33 6.93 3.04 4.38
CA PRO A 33 6.87 2.36 3.10
C PRO A 33 5.47 1.74 2.95
N LYS A 34 4.73 2.19 1.94
CA LYS A 34 3.34 1.74 1.74
C LYS A 34 3.28 0.50 0.87
N ASP A 35 2.36 -0.41 1.18
CA ASP A 35 2.01 -1.50 0.29
C ASP A 35 0.82 -1.10 -0.60
N GLY A 36 1.10 -0.88 -1.88
CA GLY A 36 0.07 -0.53 -2.87
C GLY A 36 -0.10 -1.57 -3.98
N CYS A 37 1.00 -2.04 -4.55
CA CYS A 37 1.00 -3.04 -5.60
C CYS A 37 2.05 -4.13 -5.32
N ALA A 38 2.33 -4.46 -4.06
CA ALA A 38 3.22 -5.58 -3.83
C ALA A 38 2.59 -6.86 -4.42
N PRO A 39 3.41 -7.77 -4.98
CA PRO A 39 4.85 -7.67 -5.24
C PRO A 39 5.19 -7.19 -6.66
N GLN A 40 4.28 -6.53 -7.40
CA GLN A 40 4.48 -6.16 -8.80
C GLN A 40 5.50 -5.03 -9.03
N ALA A 41 5.88 -4.28 -7.98
CA ALA A 41 6.84 -3.18 -8.07
C ALA A 41 6.51 -2.09 -9.11
N ALA A 42 5.21 -1.84 -9.35
CA ALA A 42 4.74 -0.92 -10.37
C ALA A 42 4.43 0.51 -9.88
N CYS A 43 4.21 0.73 -8.57
CA CYS A 43 3.71 2.01 -8.06
C CYS A 43 4.74 2.87 -7.30
N GLY A 44 5.85 2.29 -6.84
CA GLY A 44 6.93 3.00 -6.16
C GLY A 44 6.67 3.44 -4.71
N CYS A 45 5.47 3.25 -4.14
CA CYS A 45 5.13 3.77 -2.80
C CYS A 45 5.87 3.07 -1.65
N CYS A 46 6.47 1.91 -1.91
CA CYS A 46 7.28 1.14 -0.96
C CYS A 46 8.79 1.49 -1.01
N ALA A 47 9.17 2.58 -1.70
CA ALA A 47 10.57 2.92 -1.86
C ALA A 47 11.25 3.23 -0.52
N VAL A 48 12.44 2.64 -0.35
CA VAL A 48 13.36 2.87 0.78
C VAL A 48 14.76 3.02 0.21
N GLU A 49 15.70 3.46 1.03
CA GLU A 49 17.11 3.45 0.66
C GLU A 49 17.78 2.15 1.13
N LEU A 50 18.54 1.51 0.26
CA LEU A 50 19.40 0.36 0.57
C LEU A 50 20.81 0.66 0.02
N ASN A 51 21.80 0.77 0.91
CA ASN A 51 23.20 1.03 0.56
C ASN A 51 23.37 2.25 -0.39
N GLY A 52 22.74 3.38 -0.07
CA GLY A 52 22.84 4.61 -0.88
C GLY A 52 21.97 4.64 -2.13
N LYS A 53 21.10 3.65 -2.35
CA LYS A 53 20.25 3.54 -3.54
C LYS A 53 18.78 3.43 -3.17
N ALA A 54 17.92 4.14 -3.89
CA ALA A 54 16.48 3.95 -3.79
C ALA A 54 16.08 2.60 -4.40
N VAL A 55 15.39 1.77 -3.63
CA VAL A 55 14.93 0.45 -4.04
C VAL A 55 13.47 0.24 -3.66
N LEU A 56 12.77 -0.60 -4.42
CA LEU A 56 11.38 -0.97 -4.15
C LEU A 56 11.34 -2.17 -3.20
N SER A 57 11.08 -1.93 -1.92
CA SER A 57 11.20 -2.94 -0.86
C SER A 57 10.30 -4.17 -1.04
N CYS A 58 9.22 -4.07 -1.83
CA CYS A 58 8.33 -5.21 -2.10
C CYS A 58 8.95 -6.34 -2.95
N VAL A 59 10.07 -6.09 -3.63
CA VAL A 59 10.78 -7.08 -4.48
C VAL A 59 12.23 -7.29 -4.08
N ILE A 60 12.67 -6.65 -3.00
CA ILE A 60 13.96 -6.93 -2.36
C ILE A 60 13.71 -7.98 -1.28
N THR A 61 14.38 -9.13 -1.36
CA THR A 61 14.28 -10.17 -0.35
C THR A 61 15.21 -9.87 0.83
N MET A 62 14.91 -10.39 2.01
CA MET A 62 15.77 -10.24 3.20
C MET A 62 17.19 -10.76 2.96
N ALA A 63 17.36 -11.82 2.17
CA ALA A 63 18.68 -12.31 1.73
C ALA A 63 19.55 -11.22 1.07
N LYS A 64 18.95 -10.33 0.28
CA LYS A 64 19.67 -9.23 -0.39
C LYS A 64 19.99 -8.06 0.55
N VAL A 65 19.40 -8.05 1.74
CA VAL A 65 19.60 -7.00 2.76
C VAL A 65 20.75 -7.36 3.71
N GLU A 66 21.13 -8.64 3.79
CA GLU A 66 22.21 -9.10 4.66
C GLU A 66 23.50 -8.31 4.47
N GLY A 67 24.05 -7.81 5.58
CA GLY A 67 25.27 -6.99 5.63
C GLY A 67 25.09 -5.54 5.15
N GLY A 68 23.90 -5.17 4.66
CA GLY A 68 23.61 -3.84 4.16
C GLY A 68 23.05 -2.86 5.21
N GLU A 69 22.74 -1.66 4.74
CA GLU A 69 22.08 -0.60 5.48
C GLU A 69 20.80 -0.17 4.78
N VAL A 70 19.68 -0.26 5.49
CA VAL A 70 18.35 0.17 5.06
C VAL A 70 17.99 1.46 5.81
N THR A 71 17.61 2.49 5.06
CA THR A 71 17.07 3.73 5.62
C THR A 71 15.64 3.94 5.11
N THR A 72 14.71 4.13 6.05
CA THR A 72 13.32 4.54 5.80
C THR A 72 13.14 6.00 6.22
N ILE A 73 11.92 6.54 6.13
CA ILE A 73 11.69 7.94 6.56
C ILE A 73 12.02 8.12 8.04
N GLU A 74 11.73 7.11 8.86
CA GLU A 74 12.01 7.09 10.29
C GLU A 74 13.50 7.21 10.61
N GLY A 75 14.39 6.85 9.67
CA GLY A 75 15.85 7.01 9.81
C GLY A 75 16.40 8.36 9.35
N LEU A 76 15.59 9.19 8.68
CA LEU A 76 16.02 10.53 8.26
C LEU A 76 16.16 11.46 9.48
N SER A 77 17.09 12.40 9.42
CA SER A 77 17.24 13.44 10.45
C SER A 77 15.98 14.32 10.55
N GLU A 78 15.73 14.94 11.71
CA GLU A 78 14.60 15.86 11.88
C GLU A 78 14.63 17.02 10.86
N VAL A 79 15.83 17.48 10.50
CA VAL A 79 16.05 18.53 9.49
C VAL A 79 15.61 18.05 8.10
N GLU A 80 16.00 16.84 7.69
CA GLU A 80 15.57 16.26 6.40
C GLU A 80 14.07 16.01 6.38
N GLN A 81 13.50 15.44 7.45
CA GLN A 81 12.06 15.21 7.56
C GLN A 81 11.28 16.53 7.43
N ALA A 82 11.68 17.57 8.17
CA ALA A 82 11.04 18.88 8.11
C ALA A 82 11.19 19.53 6.72
N ARG A 83 12.36 19.42 6.09
CA ARG A 83 12.62 19.92 4.74
C ARG A 83 11.66 19.32 3.72
N PHE A 84 11.56 17.99 3.66
CA PHE A 84 10.66 17.34 2.71
C PHE A 84 9.20 17.62 3.03
N ALA A 85 8.79 17.48 4.29
CA ALA A 85 7.42 17.78 4.69
C ALA A 85 7.02 19.20 4.29
N ASN A 86 7.77 20.21 4.73
CA ASN A 86 7.42 21.60 4.47
C ASN A 86 7.48 21.95 2.99
N ALA A 87 8.43 21.39 2.22
CA ALA A 87 8.47 21.58 0.76
C ALA A 87 7.20 21.07 0.07
N PHE A 88 6.75 19.86 0.43
CA PHE A 88 5.53 19.27 -0.14
C PHE A 88 4.27 20.03 0.29
N LEU A 89 4.22 20.51 1.53
CA LEU A 89 3.11 21.30 2.04
C LEU A 89 3.02 22.65 1.30
N GLU A 90 4.12 23.39 1.24
CA GLU A 90 4.19 24.71 0.60
C GLU A 90 3.88 24.64 -0.90
N LYS A 91 4.38 23.62 -1.60
CA LYS A 91 4.10 23.45 -3.03
C LYS A 91 2.74 22.79 -3.30
N GLY A 92 2.06 22.23 -2.30
CA GLY A 92 0.82 21.47 -2.49
C GLY A 92 1.07 20.15 -3.24
N GLY A 93 2.23 19.54 -3.03
CA GLY A 93 2.65 18.28 -3.63
C GLY A 93 1.97 17.04 -3.04
N VAL A 94 1.02 17.22 -2.12
CA VAL A 94 0.35 16.14 -1.37
C VAL A 94 -1.17 16.29 -1.44
N GLN A 95 -1.83 15.21 -1.89
CA GLN A 95 -3.29 15.05 -1.85
C GLN A 95 -3.68 13.86 -0.99
N CYS A 96 -3.93 12.66 -1.56
CA CYS A 96 -4.25 11.49 -0.74
C CYS A 96 -3.09 11.09 0.17
N GLY A 97 -1.85 11.31 -0.28
CA GLY A 97 -0.63 11.09 0.50
C GLY A 97 0.06 9.76 0.33
N PHE A 98 -0.65 8.75 -0.18
CA PHE A 98 -0.19 7.35 -0.11
C PHE A 98 1.14 7.09 -0.81
N CYS A 99 1.38 7.75 -1.96
CA CYS A 99 2.63 7.60 -2.71
C CYS A 99 3.78 8.47 -2.19
N ILE A 100 3.49 9.48 -1.36
CA ILE A 100 4.45 10.53 -1.03
C ILE A 100 5.64 10.04 -0.21
N PRO A 101 5.49 9.13 0.77
CA PRO A 101 6.63 8.61 1.51
C PRO A 101 7.71 7.97 0.62
N GLY A 102 7.31 7.10 -0.32
CA GLY A 102 8.24 6.50 -1.28
C GLY A 102 8.88 7.55 -2.19
N ILE A 103 8.11 8.55 -2.64
CA ILE A 103 8.62 9.66 -3.45
C ILE A 103 9.66 10.49 -2.67
N VAL A 104 9.45 10.72 -1.37
CA VAL A 104 10.41 11.40 -0.50
C VAL A 104 11.73 10.62 -0.43
N MET A 105 11.68 9.30 -0.22
CA MET A 105 12.90 8.48 -0.20
C MET A 105 13.64 8.50 -1.55
N GLN A 106 12.90 8.42 -2.67
CA GLN A 106 13.48 8.53 -4.01
C GLN A 106 14.11 9.92 -4.25
N ALA A 107 13.46 10.98 -3.78
CA ALA A 107 13.97 12.34 -3.89
C ALA A 107 15.20 12.59 -3.01
N LYS A 108 15.21 12.04 -1.78
CA LYS A 108 16.35 12.06 -0.86
C LYS A 108 17.58 11.47 -1.53
N VAL A 109 17.47 10.25 -2.06
CA VAL A 109 18.59 9.61 -2.77
C VAL A 109 19.01 10.41 -4.01
N LEU A 110 18.07 10.97 -4.78
CA LEU A 110 18.42 11.85 -5.91
C LEU A 110 19.25 13.05 -5.45
N ILE A 111 18.81 13.75 -4.40
CA ILE A 111 19.45 14.98 -3.91
C ILE A 111 20.84 14.68 -3.31
N ASP A 112 21.01 13.56 -2.62
CA ASP A 112 22.30 13.17 -2.05
C ASP A 112 23.37 12.96 -3.13
N HIS A 113 22.99 12.39 -4.28
CA HIS A 113 23.90 12.17 -5.42
C HIS A 113 23.99 13.38 -6.36
N HIS A 114 22.92 14.17 -6.44
CA HIS A 114 22.80 15.33 -7.32
C HIS A 114 22.14 16.50 -6.57
N PRO A 115 22.92 17.32 -5.83
CA PRO A 115 22.38 18.37 -4.95
C PRO A 115 21.63 19.52 -5.65
N ASP A 116 21.76 19.65 -6.97
CA ASP A 116 21.04 20.64 -7.78
C ASP A 116 20.41 19.96 -9.01
N PRO A 117 19.42 19.07 -8.82
CA PRO A 117 18.84 18.31 -9.91
C PRO A 117 17.95 19.22 -10.76
N THR A 118 18.02 19.07 -12.06
CA THR A 118 17.08 19.69 -13.00
C THR A 118 15.69 19.03 -12.88
N ARG A 119 14.65 19.73 -13.35
CA ARG A 119 13.30 19.15 -13.42
C ARG A 119 13.25 17.84 -14.22
N GLN A 120 14.04 17.74 -15.29
CA GLN A 120 14.10 16.54 -16.12
C GLN A 120 14.71 15.36 -15.34
N GLU A 121 15.72 15.60 -14.52
CA GLU A 121 16.30 14.58 -13.65
C GLU A 121 15.32 14.14 -12.56
N VAL A 122 14.56 15.08 -11.99
CA VAL A 122 13.46 14.75 -11.06
C VAL A 122 12.41 13.87 -11.75
N GLN A 123 11.97 14.24 -12.95
CA GLN A 123 11.00 13.45 -13.73
C GLN A 123 11.53 12.03 -14.01
N LYS A 124 12.79 11.93 -14.41
CA LYS A 124 13.44 10.63 -14.65
C LYS A 124 13.51 9.80 -13.36
N ALA A 125 13.87 10.40 -12.23
CA ALA A 125 13.93 9.73 -10.94
C ALA A 125 12.54 9.25 -10.46
N LEU A 126 11.46 9.93 -10.86
CA LEU A 126 10.09 9.57 -10.53
C LEU A 126 9.45 8.54 -11.49
N THR A 127 10.14 8.09 -12.53
CA THR A 127 9.64 7.05 -13.45
C THR A 127 9.05 5.81 -12.74
N PRO A 128 9.63 5.27 -11.64
CA PRO A 128 9.05 4.12 -10.94
C PRO A 128 7.90 4.48 -9.98
N HIS A 129 7.49 5.76 -9.88
CA HIS A 129 6.46 6.24 -8.96
C HIS A 129 5.17 6.60 -9.67
N LEU A 130 4.07 6.00 -9.23
CA LEU A 130 2.72 6.34 -9.69
C LEU A 130 2.04 7.27 -8.69
N CYS A 131 1.56 8.41 -9.17
CA CYS A 131 0.67 9.30 -8.42
C CYS A 131 -0.63 9.52 -9.20
N ARG A 132 -1.76 9.09 -8.61
CA ARG A 132 -3.07 9.22 -9.25
C ARG A 132 -3.80 10.53 -8.93
N CYS A 133 -3.26 11.35 -8.04
CA CYS A 133 -3.94 12.54 -7.53
C CYS A 133 -3.41 13.86 -8.10
N THR A 134 -2.09 14.03 -8.20
CA THR A 134 -1.48 15.36 -8.34
C THR A 134 -1.10 15.75 -9.76
N GLY A 135 -0.96 14.78 -10.68
CA GLY A 135 -0.40 15.04 -12.02
C GLY A 135 1.08 15.46 -12.01
N TYR A 136 1.82 15.10 -10.95
CA TYR A 136 3.28 15.25 -10.77
C TYR A 136 3.85 16.66 -10.65
N LYS A 137 3.34 17.67 -11.36
CA LYS A 137 3.94 19.02 -11.41
C LYS A 137 4.24 19.61 -10.02
N LYS A 138 3.32 19.47 -9.06
CA LYS A 138 3.51 19.97 -7.69
C LYS A 138 4.46 19.12 -6.84
N ILE A 139 4.62 17.84 -7.17
CA ILE A 139 5.62 16.96 -6.57
C ILE A 139 7.01 17.36 -7.06
N GLU A 140 7.17 17.57 -8.36
CA GLU A 140 8.42 18.07 -8.93
C GLU A 140 8.82 19.42 -8.32
N ASP A 141 7.88 20.36 -8.20
CA ASP A 141 8.11 21.66 -7.57
C ASP A 141 8.58 21.52 -6.11
N ALA A 142 8.03 20.54 -5.37
CA ALA A 142 8.40 20.27 -3.98
C ALA A 142 9.81 19.68 -3.87
N ILE A 143 10.15 18.73 -4.73
CA ILE A 143 11.48 18.10 -4.74
C ILE A 143 12.56 19.12 -5.07
N LEU A 144 12.34 19.97 -6.09
CA LEU A 144 13.28 21.04 -6.44
C LEU A 144 13.45 22.04 -5.29
N TYR A 145 12.37 22.37 -4.58
CA TYR A 145 12.45 23.28 -3.44
C TYR A 145 13.17 22.66 -2.24
N ALA A 146 12.98 21.36 -2.00
CA ALA A 146 13.76 20.62 -1.01
C ALA A 146 15.25 20.58 -1.39
N ALA A 147 15.59 20.37 -2.67
CA ALA A 147 16.98 20.40 -3.15
C ALA A 147 17.64 21.77 -2.95
N GLU A 148 16.94 22.86 -3.30
CA GLU A 148 17.38 24.23 -3.06
C GLU A 148 17.64 24.49 -1.57
N SER A 149 16.71 24.10 -0.70
CA SER A 149 16.86 24.19 0.75
C SER A 149 18.06 23.40 1.28
N ALA A 150 18.31 22.21 0.74
CA ALA A 150 19.45 21.38 1.12
C ALA A 150 20.78 22.00 0.72
N ARG A 151 20.88 22.51 -0.51
CA ARG A 151 22.09 23.14 -1.04
C ARG A 151 22.44 24.43 -0.29
N GLU A 152 21.43 25.22 0.06
CA GLU A 152 21.62 26.54 0.66
C GLU A 152 21.61 26.53 2.19
N ASP A 153 21.43 25.36 2.80
CA ASP A 153 21.25 25.18 4.24
C ASP A 153 20.17 26.11 4.83
N LYS A 154 19.06 26.25 4.09
CA LYS A 154 17.92 27.11 4.46
C LYS A 154 16.75 26.29 4.95
N THR A 155 16.20 26.67 6.09
CA THR A 155 14.95 26.08 6.59
C THR A 155 13.77 26.50 5.72
N ILE A 156 12.99 25.53 5.27
CA ILE A 156 11.67 25.79 4.68
C ILE A 156 10.69 25.97 5.85
N PRO A 157 10.08 27.16 6.04
CA PRO A 157 9.12 27.36 7.11
C PRO A 157 7.89 26.50 6.88
N ALA A 158 7.29 26.00 7.96
CA ALA A 158 5.97 25.40 7.87
C ALA A 158 4.97 26.46 7.36
N PRO A 159 4.04 26.12 6.46
CA PRO A 159 3.06 27.10 6.00
C PRO A 159 2.25 27.66 7.17
N SER A 160 2.00 28.97 7.15
CA SER A 160 1.26 29.66 8.21
C SER A 160 -0.25 29.47 8.04
N ASP A 161 -0.92 29.03 9.10
CA ASP A 161 -2.38 28.89 9.15
C ASP A 161 -3.09 30.19 9.59
N ASN A 162 -2.34 31.23 9.95
CA ASN A 162 -2.88 32.47 10.47
C ASN A 162 -3.49 33.34 9.35
N GLY A 163 -4.83 33.34 9.26
CA GLY A 163 -5.59 34.27 8.42
C GLY A 163 -6.16 33.69 7.12
N GLY A 164 -6.22 32.37 6.99
CA GLY A 164 -6.77 31.70 5.82
C GLY A 164 -8.27 31.95 5.59
N GLY A 165 -8.64 32.31 4.35
CA GLY A 165 -10.03 32.46 3.90
C GLY A 165 -10.31 31.63 2.63
N VAL A 166 -11.55 31.69 2.14
CA VAL A 166 -11.93 31.02 0.88
C VAL A 166 -11.03 31.53 -0.27
N GLY A 167 -10.36 30.61 -0.97
CA GLY A 167 -9.42 30.93 -2.05
C GLY A 167 -7.96 31.14 -1.61
N ALA A 168 -7.67 31.16 -0.31
CA ALA A 168 -6.30 31.22 0.18
C ALA A 168 -5.58 29.87 0.01
N ARG A 169 -4.26 29.92 -0.18
CA ARG A 169 -3.40 28.72 -0.23
C ARG A 169 -2.97 28.38 1.19
N LEU A 170 -3.55 27.34 1.76
CA LEU A 170 -3.23 26.85 3.10
C LEU A 170 -2.63 25.44 3.03
N ALA A 171 -1.86 25.07 4.06
CA ALA A 171 -1.48 23.69 4.23
C ALA A 171 -2.73 22.83 4.38
N LYS A 172 -2.79 21.72 3.65
CA LYS A 172 -3.85 20.74 3.85
C LYS A 172 -3.69 20.10 5.24
N TYR A 173 -4.79 19.94 5.95
CA TYR A 173 -4.85 19.26 7.24
C TYR A 173 -4.02 17.96 7.27
N ASP A 174 -3.19 17.83 8.31
CA ASP A 174 -2.36 16.66 8.61
C ASP A 174 -1.34 16.28 7.52
N SER A 175 -1.10 17.16 6.54
CA SER A 175 -0.20 16.85 5.41
C SER A 175 1.23 16.56 5.86
N TYR A 176 1.68 17.14 6.97
CA TYR A 176 3.03 16.90 7.49
C TYR A 176 3.24 15.42 7.82
N ASN A 177 2.31 14.83 8.59
CA ASN A 177 2.36 13.41 8.95
C ASN A 177 2.10 12.51 7.74
N VAL A 178 1.30 12.97 6.79
CA VAL A 178 1.05 12.25 5.53
C VAL A 178 2.31 12.16 4.68
N VAL A 179 3.05 13.26 4.51
CA VAL A 179 4.32 13.27 3.73
C VAL A 179 5.36 12.34 4.37
N LEU A 180 5.42 12.34 5.71
CA LEU A 180 6.34 11.49 6.46
C LEU A 180 5.84 10.05 6.68
N GLY A 181 4.69 9.67 6.11
CA GLY A 181 4.14 8.32 6.22
C GLY A 181 3.65 7.93 7.61
N ARG A 182 3.58 8.87 8.56
CA ARG A 182 3.18 8.69 9.96
C ARG A 182 1.66 8.55 10.13
N ARG A 183 0.88 9.11 9.21
CA ARG A 183 -0.57 8.95 9.22
C ARG A 183 -0.91 7.51 8.77
N PRO A 184 -1.63 6.72 9.60
CA PRO A 184 -2.03 5.38 9.20
C PRO A 184 -3.15 5.42 8.16
N TYR A 185 -3.03 4.57 7.15
CA TYR A 185 -4.14 4.10 6.31
C TYR A 185 -4.71 2.82 6.92
N VAL A 186 -5.83 2.33 6.37
CA VAL A 186 -6.53 1.13 6.90
C VAL A 186 -5.58 -0.06 7.05
N ASP A 187 -4.74 -0.31 6.04
CA ASP A 187 -3.75 -1.39 6.07
C ASP A 187 -2.61 -1.19 7.08
N ASP A 188 -2.38 0.04 7.56
CA ASP A 188 -1.40 0.33 8.61
C ASP A 188 -1.97 0.08 10.02
N MET A 189 -3.29 -0.04 10.15
CA MET A 189 -3.93 -0.17 11.47
C MET A 189 -3.72 -1.59 12.03
N ARG A 190 -3.34 -1.67 13.29
CA ARG A 190 -3.22 -2.93 14.05
C ARG A 190 -4.06 -2.82 15.32
N LEU A 191 -4.87 -3.83 15.59
CA LEU A 191 -5.80 -3.84 16.73
C LEU A 191 -5.63 -5.14 17.54
N PRO A 192 -5.78 -5.09 18.88
CA PRO A 192 -5.81 -6.31 19.69
C PRO A 192 -6.89 -7.27 19.19
N GLY A 193 -6.52 -8.53 18.94
CA GLY A 193 -7.45 -9.55 18.43
C GLY A 193 -7.82 -9.40 16.95
N LEU A 194 -7.09 -8.60 16.16
CA LEU A 194 -7.26 -8.51 14.71
C LEU A 194 -7.31 -9.92 14.07
N ARG A 195 -8.24 -10.10 13.14
CA ARG A 195 -8.40 -11.28 12.30
C ARG A 195 -8.40 -10.88 10.85
N TYR A 196 -8.00 -11.80 9.99
CA TYR A 196 -7.76 -11.53 8.59
C TYR A 196 -8.82 -12.20 7.73
N GLY A 197 -9.44 -11.41 6.86
CA GLY A 197 -10.44 -11.87 5.91
C GLY A 197 -9.85 -12.03 4.51
N ALA A 198 -10.22 -13.11 3.81
CA ALA A 198 -9.93 -13.28 2.38
C ALA A 198 -11.18 -13.78 1.66
N LEU A 199 -11.34 -13.38 0.40
CA LEU A 199 -12.53 -13.71 -0.40
C LEU A 199 -12.19 -14.74 -1.48
N LYS A 200 -13.06 -15.72 -1.67
CA LYS A 200 -13.09 -16.56 -2.88
C LYS A 200 -13.99 -15.89 -3.90
N PHE A 201 -13.39 -15.44 -4.99
CA PHE A 201 -14.10 -14.83 -6.11
C PHE A 201 -14.49 -15.87 -7.16
N SER A 202 -15.47 -15.51 -7.99
CA SER A 202 -15.83 -16.24 -9.20
C SER A 202 -14.68 -16.32 -10.19
N ASP A 203 -14.46 -17.52 -10.73
CA ASP A 203 -13.43 -17.77 -11.75
C ASP A 203 -13.97 -17.49 -13.17
N HIS A 204 -15.30 -17.35 -13.30
CA HIS A 204 -15.98 -17.15 -14.57
C HIS A 204 -16.85 -15.89 -14.57
N PRO A 205 -16.80 -15.09 -15.65
CA PRO A 205 -17.65 -13.90 -15.80
C PRO A 205 -19.13 -14.25 -15.81
N ARG A 206 -19.49 -15.45 -16.28
CA ARG A 206 -20.85 -15.95 -16.21
C ARG A 206 -20.85 -17.46 -16.08
N ALA A 207 -21.41 -17.95 -14.98
CA ALA A 207 -21.57 -19.37 -14.72
C ALA A 207 -22.68 -19.57 -13.70
N ARG A 208 -23.38 -20.71 -13.75
CA ARG A 208 -24.21 -21.16 -12.64
C ARG A 208 -23.35 -21.89 -11.63
N VAL A 209 -23.39 -21.45 -10.38
CA VAL A 209 -22.67 -22.08 -9.27
C VAL A 209 -23.45 -23.33 -8.88
N GLN A 210 -22.89 -24.51 -9.11
CA GLN A 210 -23.54 -25.78 -8.78
C GLN A 210 -23.27 -26.19 -7.34
N ARG A 211 -22.04 -26.00 -6.87
CA ARG A 211 -21.58 -26.35 -5.51
C ARG A 211 -20.40 -25.48 -5.08
N ILE A 212 -20.32 -25.17 -3.79
CA ILE A 212 -19.19 -24.52 -3.13
C ILE A 212 -18.72 -25.44 -1.98
N ASP A 213 -17.60 -26.13 -2.16
CA ASP A 213 -16.99 -26.96 -1.13
C ASP A 213 -15.99 -26.15 -0.30
N THR A 214 -16.29 -26.00 0.99
CA THR A 214 -15.45 -25.26 1.95
C THR A 214 -14.73 -26.16 2.94
N GLN A 215 -14.88 -27.49 2.84
CA GLN A 215 -14.45 -28.43 3.87
C GLN A 215 -12.93 -28.37 4.11
N ALA A 216 -12.13 -28.41 3.05
CA ALA A 216 -10.68 -28.35 3.15
C ALA A 216 -10.20 -27.01 3.73
N ALA A 217 -10.80 -25.91 3.28
CA ALA A 217 -10.51 -24.57 3.78
C ALA A 217 -10.85 -24.43 5.28
N ALA A 218 -12.01 -24.93 5.70
CA ALA A 218 -12.44 -24.86 7.10
C ALA A 218 -11.59 -25.72 8.05
N GLN A 219 -10.94 -26.78 7.53
CA GLN A 219 -10.06 -27.66 8.29
C GLN A 219 -8.60 -27.18 8.35
N LEU A 220 -8.23 -26.15 7.60
CA LEU A 220 -6.87 -25.62 7.60
C LEU A 220 -6.54 -25.00 8.99
N PRO A 221 -5.45 -25.39 9.66
CA PRO A 221 -5.07 -24.82 10.95
C PRO A 221 -4.95 -23.29 10.90
N GLY A 222 -5.55 -22.62 11.89
CA GLY A 222 -5.60 -21.16 12.00
C GLY A 222 -6.76 -20.51 11.25
N VAL A 223 -7.55 -21.27 10.48
CA VAL A 223 -8.86 -20.80 9.98
C VAL A 223 -9.87 -20.81 11.13
N LEU A 224 -10.58 -19.71 11.29
CA LEU A 224 -11.60 -19.55 12.32
C LEU A 224 -12.98 -19.91 11.80
N ARG A 225 -13.30 -19.48 10.58
CA ARG A 225 -14.57 -19.79 9.92
C ARG A 225 -14.49 -19.49 8.42
N VAL A 226 -15.25 -20.26 7.65
CA VAL A 226 -15.61 -19.94 6.26
C VAL A 226 -17.09 -19.55 6.23
N PHE A 227 -17.40 -18.47 5.55
CA PHE A 227 -18.74 -17.93 5.36
C PHE A 227 -19.16 -18.05 3.90
N THR A 228 -20.42 -18.36 3.68
CA THR A 228 -21.07 -18.41 2.37
C THR A 228 -22.30 -17.51 2.36
N ALA A 229 -23.01 -17.46 1.23
CA ALA A 229 -24.30 -16.79 1.13
C ALA A 229 -25.31 -17.23 2.21
N ALA A 230 -25.24 -18.49 2.67
CA ALA A 230 -26.15 -19.03 3.69
C ALA A 230 -25.93 -18.43 5.09
N ASP A 231 -24.77 -17.82 5.35
CA ASP A 231 -24.44 -17.22 6.64
C ASP A 231 -24.90 -15.77 6.77
N ILE A 232 -25.47 -15.18 5.70
CA ILE A 232 -25.92 -13.78 5.70
C ILE A 232 -27.27 -13.69 6.41
N PRO A 233 -27.36 -13.01 7.57
CA PRO A 233 -28.57 -13.03 8.41
C PRO A 233 -29.69 -12.11 7.91
N GLY A 234 -29.43 -11.32 6.87
CA GLY A 234 -30.35 -10.31 6.34
C GLY A 234 -30.59 -10.47 4.84
N GLU A 235 -31.17 -9.45 4.23
CA GLU A 235 -31.32 -9.40 2.77
C GLU A 235 -29.95 -9.45 2.11
N ARG A 236 -29.79 -10.36 1.15
CA ARG A 236 -28.52 -10.62 0.48
C ARG A 236 -28.36 -9.77 -0.76
N TYR A 237 -29.46 -9.32 -1.35
CA TYR A 237 -29.43 -8.46 -2.52
C TYR A 237 -29.37 -6.99 -2.12
N THR A 238 -28.39 -6.30 -2.71
CA THR A 238 -28.12 -4.88 -2.47
C THR A 238 -28.09 -4.12 -3.79
N GLY A 239 -28.13 -2.80 -3.72
CA GLY A 239 -27.85 -1.91 -4.85
C GLY A 239 -28.41 -0.51 -4.62
N LEU A 240 -27.97 0.45 -5.43
CA LEU A 240 -28.31 1.86 -5.21
C LEU A 240 -29.76 2.18 -5.62
N ILE A 241 -30.21 1.61 -6.73
CA ILE A 241 -31.54 1.84 -7.31
C ILE A 241 -32.31 0.53 -7.39
N VAL A 242 -31.67 -0.49 -7.99
CA VAL A 242 -32.20 -1.86 -8.08
C VAL A 242 -31.41 -2.72 -7.10
N GLN A 243 -32.09 -3.62 -6.38
CA GLN A 243 -31.45 -4.57 -5.47
C GLN A 243 -31.05 -5.82 -6.26
N ASP A 244 -30.02 -5.72 -7.11
CA ASP A 244 -29.61 -6.77 -8.04
C ASP A 244 -28.19 -7.31 -7.78
N TRP A 245 -27.48 -6.79 -6.78
CA TRP A 245 -26.12 -7.19 -6.43
C TRP A 245 -26.13 -8.08 -5.19
N PRO A 246 -25.92 -9.40 -5.34
CA PRO A 246 -25.80 -10.27 -4.18
C PRO A 246 -24.50 -9.96 -3.44
N VAL A 247 -24.57 -9.83 -2.11
CA VAL A 247 -23.38 -9.70 -1.25
C VAL A 247 -22.44 -10.90 -1.43
N MET A 248 -23.00 -12.10 -1.58
CA MET A 248 -22.31 -13.32 -2.02
C MET A 248 -23.24 -14.13 -2.93
N VAL A 249 -22.72 -14.72 -4.01
CA VAL A 249 -23.46 -15.61 -4.91
C VAL A 249 -23.62 -16.98 -4.24
N ALA A 250 -24.85 -17.50 -4.23
CA ALA A 250 -25.18 -18.79 -3.62
C ALA A 250 -25.11 -19.95 -4.63
N GLU A 251 -25.06 -21.19 -4.12
CA GLU A 251 -25.33 -22.36 -4.95
C GLU A 251 -26.71 -22.25 -5.61
N GLY A 252 -26.78 -22.62 -6.88
CA GLY A 252 -27.96 -22.48 -7.74
C GLY A 252 -28.07 -21.12 -8.45
N GLU A 253 -27.25 -20.13 -8.11
CA GLU A 253 -27.29 -18.80 -8.72
C GLU A 253 -26.23 -18.59 -9.81
N GLU A 254 -26.40 -17.52 -10.59
CA GLU A 254 -25.49 -17.15 -11.67
C GLU A 254 -24.51 -16.03 -11.25
N THR A 255 -23.24 -16.20 -11.60
CA THR A 255 -22.25 -15.12 -11.57
C THR A 255 -22.47 -14.15 -12.74
N ARG A 256 -22.10 -12.88 -12.54
CA ARG A 256 -22.31 -11.75 -13.45
C ARG A 256 -20.99 -11.19 -13.99
N TYR A 257 -19.90 -11.32 -13.25
CA TYR A 257 -18.55 -10.92 -13.66
C TYR A 257 -17.48 -11.65 -12.85
N ILE A 258 -16.23 -11.57 -13.32
CA ILE A 258 -15.06 -12.03 -12.56
C ILE A 258 -14.89 -11.11 -11.35
N GLY A 259 -14.98 -11.66 -10.14
CA GLY A 259 -14.92 -10.87 -8.91
C GLY A 259 -16.20 -10.93 -8.08
N ASP A 260 -17.25 -11.59 -8.55
CA ASP A 260 -18.39 -11.93 -7.67
C ASP A 260 -17.89 -12.76 -6.48
N VAL A 261 -18.35 -12.41 -5.27
CA VAL A 261 -17.92 -13.09 -4.05
C VAL A 261 -18.72 -14.37 -3.86
N LEU A 262 -18.04 -15.50 -3.66
CA LEU A 262 -18.68 -16.81 -3.43
C LEU A 262 -18.60 -17.23 -1.96
N ALA A 263 -17.47 -16.94 -1.33
CA ALA A 263 -17.24 -17.25 0.08
C ALA A 263 -16.21 -16.29 0.68
N ALA A 264 -16.20 -16.19 2.00
CA ALA A 264 -15.21 -15.43 2.76
C ALA A 264 -14.58 -16.32 3.84
N VAL A 265 -13.26 -16.33 3.93
CA VAL A 265 -12.50 -16.97 5.01
C VAL A 265 -12.12 -15.92 6.03
N VAL A 266 -12.23 -16.26 7.32
CA VAL A 266 -11.61 -15.52 8.42
C VAL A 266 -10.58 -16.40 9.13
N ALA A 267 -9.36 -15.89 9.32
CA ALA A 267 -8.25 -16.62 9.90
C ALA A 267 -7.39 -15.77 10.86
N GLU A 268 -6.45 -16.43 11.52
CA GLU A 268 -5.49 -15.83 12.46
C GLU A 268 -4.41 -14.98 11.80
N SER A 269 -4.09 -15.23 10.52
CA SER A 269 -3.16 -14.43 9.72
C SER A 269 -3.67 -14.25 8.29
N GLU A 270 -3.14 -13.24 7.60
CA GLU A 270 -3.44 -12.99 6.19
C GLU A 270 -3.01 -14.16 5.31
N GLU A 271 -1.83 -14.72 5.55
CA GLU A 271 -1.31 -15.85 4.78
C GLU A 271 -2.23 -17.07 4.88
N ILE A 272 -2.72 -17.39 6.09
CA ILE A 272 -3.65 -18.51 6.30
C ILE A 272 -4.99 -18.23 5.63
N ALA A 273 -5.53 -17.01 5.74
CA ALA A 273 -6.79 -16.63 5.10
C ALA A 273 -6.71 -16.83 3.58
N ARG A 274 -5.62 -16.38 2.95
CA ARG A 274 -5.40 -16.53 1.50
C ARG A 274 -5.18 -17.99 1.10
N GLN A 275 -4.37 -18.75 1.85
CA GLN A 275 -4.16 -20.18 1.60
C GLN A 275 -5.48 -20.95 1.66
N ALA A 276 -6.31 -20.69 2.66
CA ALA A 276 -7.62 -21.32 2.80
C ALA A 276 -8.56 -20.98 1.64
N THR A 277 -8.56 -19.75 1.12
CA THR A 277 -9.40 -19.43 -0.06
C THR A 277 -9.03 -20.24 -1.31
N ALA A 278 -7.76 -20.63 -1.46
CA ALA A 278 -7.33 -21.48 -2.56
C ALA A 278 -7.76 -22.95 -2.41
N LEU A 279 -8.20 -23.36 -1.22
CA LEU A 279 -8.73 -24.70 -0.93
C LEU A 279 -10.25 -24.78 -1.08
N ILE A 280 -10.93 -23.68 -1.40
CA ILE A 280 -12.37 -23.69 -1.69
C ILE A 280 -12.57 -24.12 -3.15
N GLU A 281 -13.20 -25.27 -3.33
CA GLU A 281 -13.53 -25.81 -4.64
C GLU A 281 -14.94 -25.37 -5.05
N VAL A 282 -15.10 -24.96 -6.31
CA VAL A 282 -16.38 -24.47 -6.83
C VAL A 282 -16.69 -25.17 -8.14
N ASP A 283 -17.83 -25.85 -8.17
CA ASP A 283 -18.35 -26.48 -9.38
C ASP A 283 -19.21 -25.47 -10.14
N TYR A 284 -18.90 -25.30 -11.42
CA TYR A 284 -19.60 -24.36 -12.30
C TYR A 284 -20.20 -25.07 -13.51
N GLU A 285 -21.41 -24.65 -13.88
CA GLU A 285 -21.87 -24.72 -15.26
C GLU A 285 -21.48 -23.40 -15.95
N VAL A 286 -20.39 -23.42 -16.71
CA VAL A 286 -19.89 -22.20 -17.39
C VAL A 286 -20.83 -21.81 -18.52
N LEU A 287 -21.26 -20.55 -18.52
CA LEU A 287 -22.19 -20.01 -19.51
C LEU A 287 -21.46 -19.04 -20.45
N PRO A 288 -21.96 -18.85 -21.69
CA PRO A 288 -21.43 -17.81 -22.56
C PRO A 288 -21.53 -16.43 -21.90
N PRO A 289 -20.41 -15.69 -21.75
CA PRO A 289 -20.44 -14.35 -21.20
C PRO A 289 -21.19 -13.39 -22.12
N LEU A 290 -21.87 -12.42 -21.51
CA LEU A 290 -22.44 -11.28 -22.23
C LEU A 290 -21.39 -10.17 -22.23
N SER A 291 -20.62 -10.07 -23.33
CA SER A 291 -19.49 -9.14 -23.45
C SER A 291 -19.83 -7.87 -24.22
N ASP A 292 -20.98 -7.84 -24.88
CA ASP A 292 -21.53 -6.73 -25.65
C ASP A 292 -22.87 -6.27 -25.05
N MET A 293 -23.02 -4.96 -24.88
CA MET A 293 -24.31 -4.30 -24.66
C MET A 293 -24.78 -3.66 -25.96
#